data_AF-A0A7S2V9G2-F1
#
_entry.id   AF-A0A7S2V9G2-F1
#
_cell.length_a   1.000
_cell.length_b   1.000
_cell.length_c   1.000
_cell.angle_alpha   90.00
_cell.angle_beta   90.00
_cell.angle_gamma   90.00
#
_symmetry.space_group_name_H-M   'P 1'
#
loop_
_entity.id
_entity.type
_entity.pdbx_description
1 polymer ?
#
loop_
_entity_poly.entity_id
_entity_poly.type
_entity_poly.pdbx_seq_one_letter_code
_entity_poly.pdbx_strand_id
1 'polypeptide(L)'
;AVMLDCLHEDVNRVVNKPIVPAFEDHEIEGLPNPQLAEMFWERYLLRNRSVIVDLFQGQLKSEVQCRECGKRSINFDPFMYLSVPIPVQSETIIEVTLIRKVRRGMSTLQRRPMRYGAVVSRLGDIAELKRVLGKLSGLSPNRLTLTDVYRHRFHRVFEDQDPLAQIRADDVIVAYEQTRHLSTAPQQEAAHKGSRQDGQEEDSGTDF
;
A
#
# COMPACT_ATOMS: atom_id res chain seq x y z
N ALA A 1 -8.18 -7.21 28.03
CA ALA A 1 -7.65 -5.95 28.56
C ALA A 1 -8.36 -5.60 29.87
N VAL A 2 -9.61 -5.12 29.82
CA VAL A 2 -10.39 -4.63 30.99
C VAL A 2 -10.33 -5.55 32.22
N MET A 3 -10.53 -6.86 32.06
CA MET A 3 -10.52 -7.78 33.20
C MET A 3 -9.19 -7.76 33.98
N LEU A 4 -8.05 -7.79 33.28
CA LEU A 4 -6.75 -7.84 33.94
C LEU A 4 -6.38 -6.49 34.57
N ASP A 5 -6.85 -5.38 33.99
CA ASP A 5 -6.70 -4.05 34.58
C ASP A 5 -7.53 -3.94 35.88
N CYS A 6 -8.78 -4.43 35.89
CA CYS A 6 -9.58 -4.47 37.12
C CYS A 6 -8.90 -5.32 38.20
N LEU A 7 -8.42 -6.52 37.84
CA LEU A 7 -7.75 -7.41 38.78
C LEU A 7 -6.44 -6.80 39.28
N HIS A 8 -5.67 -6.14 38.40
CA HIS A 8 -4.47 -5.41 38.77
C HIS A 8 -4.76 -4.36 39.84
N GLU A 9 -5.81 -3.56 39.65
CA GLU A 9 -6.20 -2.50 40.56
C GLU A 9 -6.68 -3.04 41.92
N ASP A 10 -7.50 -4.10 41.92
CA ASP A 10 -7.99 -4.72 43.15
C ASP A 10 -6.87 -5.33 44.00
N VAL A 11 -5.82 -5.85 43.35
CA VAL A 11 -4.66 -6.48 44.03
C VAL A 11 -3.42 -5.59 44.04
N ASN A 12 -3.58 -4.29 43.76
CA ASN A 12 -2.48 -3.33 43.78
C ASN A 12 -2.06 -3.07 45.24
N ARG A 13 -0.80 -3.38 45.54
CA ARG A 13 -0.16 -3.15 46.83
C ARG A 13 0.05 -1.66 47.11
N VAL A 14 0.01 -0.80 46.08
CA VAL A 14 0.08 0.66 46.22
C VAL A 14 -1.32 1.23 46.39
N VAL A 15 -1.70 1.51 47.64
CA VAL A 15 -3.02 2.07 47.99
C VAL A 15 -3.10 3.58 47.69
N ASN A 16 -2.09 4.34 48.10
CA ASN A 16 -2.03 5.79 47.87
C ASN A 16 -1.10 6.06 46.70
N LYS A 17 -1.66 6.38 45.53
CA LYS A 17 -0.88 6.57 44.30
C LYS A 17 -0.28 7.98 44.24
N PRO A 18 1.05 8.16 44.39
CA PRO A 18 1.67 9.48 44.33
C PRO A 18 1.59 10.08 42.92
N ILE A 19 1.61 11.41 42.83
CA ILE A 19 1.79 12.10 41.55
C ILE A 19 3.25 11.93 41.14
N VAL A 20 3.48 11.36 39.95
CA VAL A 20 4.83 11.10 39.44
C VAL A 20 5.04 11.96 38.17
N PRO A 21 5.87 13.03 38.22
CA PRO A 21 6.03 14.02 37.14
C PRO A 21 6.95 13.48 36.05
N ALA A 22 6.58 13.53 34.76
CA ALA A 22 7.32 12.89 33.66
C ALA A 22 8.83 13.18 33.71
N PHE A 23 9.66 12.25 33.20
CA PHE A 23 11.09 12.52 33.11
C PHE A 23 11.34 13.68 32.16
N GLU A 24 12.20 14.58 32.58
CA GLU A 24 12.70 15.68 31.77
C GLU A 24 13.80 15.17 30.83
N ASP A 25 13.98 15.84 29.67
CA ASP A 25 14.94 15.41 28.64
C ASP A 25 16.37 15.24 29.21
N HIS A 26 16.78 16.12 30.12
CA HIS A 26 18.12 16.09 30.74
C HIS A 26 18.36 14.92 31.70
N GLU A 27 17.31 14.30 32.24
CA GLU A 27 17.42 13.14 33.14
C GLU A 27 17.70 11.84 32.38
N ILE A 28 17.31 11.80 31.10
CA ILE A 28 17.38 10.62 30.25
C ILE A 28 18.44 10.74 29.16
N GLU A 29 18.91 11.96 28.88
CA GLU A 29 19.90 12.22 27.84
C GLU A 29 21.24 11.52 28.14
N GLY A 30 21.77 10.81 27.16
CA GLY A 30 23.06 10.12 27.24
C GLY A 30 23.07 8.80 28.01
N LEU A 31 21.96 8.42 28.66
CA LEU A 31 21.88 7.15 29.38
C LEU A 31 21.67 5.96 28.42
N PRO A 32 22.29 4.80 28.70
CA PRO A 32 22.10 3.59 27.91
C PRO A 32 20.70 2.99 28.13
N ASN A 33 20.14 2.36 27.08
CA ASN A 33 18.77 1.79 27.12
C ASN A 33 18.47 0.92 28.35
N PRO A 34 19.37 0.04 28.85
CA PRO A 34 19.06 -0.77 30.04
C PRO A 34 18.85 0.05 31.30
N GLN A 35 19.63 1.12 31.51
CA GLN A 35 19.48 2.00 32.67
C GLN A 35 18.18 2.82 32.56
N LEU A 36 17.88 3.32 31.35
CA LEU A 36 16.59 3.98 31.09
C LEU A 36 15.42 3.03 31.35
N ALA A 37 15.48 1.80 30.85
CA ALA A 37 14.44 0.80 31.06
C ALA A 37 14.15 0.60 32.57
N GLU A 38 15.21 0.42 33.36
CA GLU A 38 15.13 0.27 34.81
C GLU A 38 14.54 1.52 35.48
N MET A 39 15.03 2.72 35.17
CA MET A 39 14.49 3.98 35.72
C MET A 39 13.00 4.16 35.43
N PHE A 40 12.57 3.90 34.20
CA PHE A 40 11.16 3.96 33.82
C PHE A 40 10.33 2.87 34.51
N TRP A 41 10.90 1.68 34.74
CA TRP A 41 10.21 0.60 35.42
C TRP A 41 10.05 0.88 36.92
N GLU A 42 11.11 1.30 37.61
CA GLU A 42 11.05 1.70 39.01
C GLU A 42 10.01 2.79 39.25
N ARG A 43 9.98 3.77 38.35
CA ARG A 43 9.00 4.83 38.32
C ARG A 43 7.58 4.32 38.12
N TYR A 44 7.37 3.38 37.19
CA TYR A 44 6.08 2.72 36.98
C TYR A 44 5.61 1.99 38.25
N LEU A 45 6.55 1.31 38.93
CA LEU A 45 6.31 0.59 40.17
C LEU A 45 5.99 1.50 41.37
N LEU A 46 6.15 2.83 41.29
CA LEU A 46 5.71 3.75 42.35
C LEU A 46 4.18 3.78 42.48
N ARG A 47 3.45 3.43 41.41
CA ARG A 47 1.98 3.45 41.36
C ARG A 47 1.37 2.06 41.16
N ASN A 48 2.13 1.12 40.62
CA ASN A 48 1.62 -0.17 40.16
C ASN A 48 2.48 -1.31 40.70
N ARG A 49 2.04 -1.97 41.78
CA ARG A 49 2.72 -3.16 42.31
C ARG A 49 1.69 -4.23 42.62
N SER A 50 1.62 -5.27 41.80
CA SER A 50 0.62 -6.32 41.97
C SER A 50 1.14 -7.62 41.39
N VAL A 51 0.49 -8.75 41.72
CA VAL A 51 0.81 -10.03 41.08
C VAL A 51 0.59 -9.99 39.56
N ILE A 52 -0.29 -9.12 39.05
CA ILE A 52 -0.51 -8.95 37.61
C ILE A 52 0.68 -8.27 36.94
N VAL A 53 1.27 -7.27 37.60
CA VAL A 53 2.50 -6.61 37.14
C VAL A 53 3.64 -7.63 37.12
N ASP A 54 3.76 -8.41 38.20
CA ASP A 54 4.84 -9.39 38.38
C ASP A 54 4.79 -10.51 37.32
N LEU A 55 3.60 -10.91 36.84
CA LEU A 55 3.41 -12.08 35.96
C LEU A 55 3.14 -11.74 34.49
N PHE A 56 2.39 -10.66 34.22
CA PHE A 56 1.84 -10.39 32.89
C PHE A 56 2.37 -9.12 32.26
N GLN A 57 2.99 -8.23 33.05
CA GLN A 57 3.48 -6.99 32.49
C GLN A 57 4.96 -7.04 32.13
N GLY A 58 5.27 -6.40 31.01
CA GLY A 58 6.62 -6.09 30.58
C GLY A 58 6.73 -4.63 30.16
N GLN A 59 7.83 -4.30 29.49
CA GLN A 59 8.12 -2.95 29.04
C GLN A 59 8.49 -2.93 27.55
N LEU A 60 7.91 -2.00 26.80
CA LEU A 60 8.22 -1.73 25.40
C LEU A 60 9.02 -0.43 25.28
N LYS A 61 10.12 -0.48 24.54
CA LYS A 61 10.82 0.75 24.13
C LYS A 61 10.10 1.35 22.92
N SER A 62 9.52 2.53 23.09
CA SER A 62 9.01 3.36 22.00
C SER A 62 10.00 4.48 21.69
N GLU A 63 10.24 4.74 20.41
CA GLU A 63 11.19 5.75 19.96
C GLU A 63 10.63 6.49 18.76
N VAL A 64 10.51 7.82 18.88
CA VAL A 64 10.01 8.69 17.83
C VAL A 64 11.07 9.73 17.51
N GLN A 65 11.42 9.87 16.24
CA GLN A 65 12.30 10.91 15.76
C GLN A 65 11.57 11.84 14.81
N CYS A 66 11.57 13.14 15.13
CA CYS A 66 11.06 14.16 14.23
C CYS A 66 11.99 14.29 13.01
N ARG A 67 11.42 14.22 11.81
CA ARG A 67 12.19 14.32 10.56
C ARG A 67 12.61 15.75 10.19
N GLU A 68 11.98 16.75 10.78
CA GLU A 68 12.25 18.16 10.49
C GLU A 68 13.33 18.73 11.43
N CYS A 69 13.17 18.54 12.74
CA CYS A 69 14.09 19.08 13.74
C CYS A 69 15.09 18.06 14.29
N GLY A 70 14.97 16.78 13.94
CA GLY A 70 15.85 15.71 14.42
C GLY A 70 15.66 15.33 15.89
N LYS A 71 14.79 16.02 16.64
CA LYS A 71 14.50 15.72 18.05
C LYS A 71 14.04 14.26 18.18
N ARG A 72 14.71 13.55 19.06
CA ARG A 72 14.45 12.15 19.39
C ARG A 72 13.78 12.09 20.75
N SER A 73 12.68 11.35 20.84
CA SER A 73 11.97 11.07 22.08
C SER A 73 11.95 9.56 22.27
N ILE A 74 12.42 9.12 23.44
CA ILE A 74 12.46 7.71 23.83
C ILE A 74 11.56 7.57 25.05
N ASN A 75 10.76 6.51 25.07
CA ASN A 75 9.92 6.18 26.21
C ASN A 75 9.91 4.65 26.40
N PHE A 76 9.58 4.23 27.61
CA PHE A 76 9.53 2.83 28.01
C PHE A 76 8.19 2.54 28.65
N ASP A 77 7.26 2.07 27.82
CA ASP A 77 5.85 1.91 28.16
C ASP A 77 5.56 0.53 28.73
N PRO A 78 4.86 0.42 29.87
CA PRO A 78 4.38 -0.86 30.37
C PRO A 78 3.35 -1.45 29.41
N PHE A 79 3.40 -2.76 29.19
CA PHE A 79 2.39 -3.48 28.42
C PHE A 79 1.99 -4.75 29.16
N MET A 80 0.77 -5.22 28.91
CA MET A 80 0.23 -6.46 29.51
C MET A 80 -0.04 -7.56 28.47
N TYR A 81 -0.17 -7.17 27.21
CA TYR A 81 -0.33 -8.07 26.07
C TYR A 81 0.22 -7.40 24.82
N LEU A 82 0.62 -8.19 23.83
CA LEU A 82 1.10 -7.72 22.53
C LEU A 82 0.07 -8.07 21.46
N SER A 83 -0.37 -7.07 20.72
CA SER A 83 -1.05 -7.31 19.45
C SER A 83 0.01 -7.47 18.37
N VAL A 84 0.09 -8.65 17.79
CA VAL A 84 1.04 -8.93 16.70
C VAL A 84 0.27 -8.85 15.38
N PRO A 85 0.72 -8.03 14.42
CA PRO A 85 0.07 -7.98 13.12
C PRO A 85 0.22 -9.33 12.43
N ILE A 86 -0.88 -9.87 11.91
CA ILE A 86 -0.82 -11.02 11.02
C ILE A 86 -0.23 -10.54 9.69
N PRO A 87 0.86 -11.16 9.19
CA PRO A 87 1.37 -10.84 7.86
C PRO A 87 0.27 -11.08 6.84
N VAL A 88 -0.24 -10.01 6.24
CA VAL A 88 -1.16 -10.14 5.12
C VAL A 88 -0.31 -10.64 3.96
N GLN A 89 -0.51 -11.90 3.56
CA GLN A 89 -0.02 -12.38 2.28
C GLN A 89 -0.83 -11.64 1.20
N SER A 90 -0.40 -10.42 0.88
CA SER A 90 -1.02 -9.61 -0.18
C SER A 90 -0.46 -9.96 -1.56
N GLU A 91 0.38 -10.99 -1.64
CA GLU A 91 0.85 -11.52 -2.91
C GLU A 91 -0.31 -12.17 -3.67
N THR A 92 -0.51 -11.69 -4.88
CA THR A 92 -1.43 -12.26 -5.85
C THR A 92 -0.68 -12.54 -7.15
N ILE A 93 -1.22 -13.43 -7.97
CA ILE A 93 -0.73 -13.65 -9.33
C ILE A 93 -1.61 -12.82 -10.26
N ILE A 94 -1.00 -11.85 -10.94
CA ILE A 94 -1.65 -11.13 -12.04
C ILE A 94 -1.19 -11.74 -13.35
N GLU A 95 -2.14 -12.27 -14.13
CA GLU A 95 -1.86 -12.80 -15.45
C GLU A 95 -1.78 -11.66 -16.47
N VAL A 96 -0.66 -11.59 -17.19
CA VAL A 96 -0.41 -10.57 -18.20
C VAL A 96 -0.04 -11.23 -19.52
N THR A 97 -0.77 -10.89 -20.58
CA THR A 97 -0.42 -11.31 -21.95
C THR A 97 0.56 -10.31 -22.56
N LEU A 98 1.80 -10.71 -22.77
CA LEU A 98 2.84 -9.89 -23.39
C LEU A 98 2.83 -10.05 -24.92
N ILE A 99 2.70 -8.92 -25.62
CA ILE A 99 2.86 -8.81 -27.08
C ILE A 99 4.18 -8.09 -27.36
N ARG A 100 5.16 -8.86 -27.88
CA ARG A 100 6.50 -8.34 -28.21
C ARG A 100 6.52 -7.69 -29.59
N LYS A 101 7.41 -6.74 -29.78
CA LYS A 101 7.61 -6.12 -31.09
C LYS A 101 8.39 -7.08 -31.99
N VAL A 102 7.82 -7.46 -33.13
CA VAL A 102 8.48 -8.35 -34.09
C VAL A 102 9.75 -7.68 -34.64
N ARG A 103 10.87 -8.43 -34.65
CA ARG A 103 12.17 -8.01 -35.19
C ARG A 103 12.75 -9.08 -36.10
N ARG A 104 13.63 -8.69 -37.02
CA ARG A 104 14.42 -9.64 -37.82
C ARG A 104 15.31 -10.47 -36.87
N GLY A 105 15.38 -11.79 -37.10
CA GLY A 105 16.10 -12.73 -36.23
C GLY A 105 15.29 -13.29 -35.05
N MET A 106 14.04 -12.86 -34.85
CA MET A 106 13.18 -13.36 -33.79
C MET A 106 12.54 -14.71 -34.15
N SER A 107 12.65 -15.70 -33.26
CA SER A 107 12.08 -17.04 -33.45
C SER A 107 10.55 -17.02 -33.47
N THR A 108 9.93 -18.08 -34.02
CA THR A 108 8.46 -18.19 -34.07
C THR A 108 7.82 -18.16 -32.68
N LEU A 109 8.50 -18.71 -31.66
CA LEU A 109 8.04 -18.68 -30.27
C LEU A 109 8.00 -17.25 -29.71
N GLN A 110 9.04 -16.46 -29.99
CA GLN A 110 9.13 -15.07 -29.52
C GLN A 110 8.12 -14.12 -30.18
N ARG A 111 7.55 -14.51 -31.34
CA ARG A 111 6.53 -13.73 -32.06
C ARG A 111 5.11 -13.97 -31.54
N ARG A 112 4.88 -15.05 -30.78
CA ARG A 112 3.55 -15.36 -30.24
C ARG A 112 3.26 -14.52 -28.99
N PRO A 113 2.01 -14.09 -28.77
CA PRO A 113 1.60 -13.58 -27.47
C PRO A 113 1.89 -14.60 -26.37
N MET A 114 2.53 -14.17 -25.29
CA MET A 114 2.98 -15.03 -24.19
C MET A 114 2.30 -14.59 -22.89
N ARG A 115 1.68 -15.51 -22.17
CA ARG A 115 1.07 -15.23 -20.86
C ARG A 115 2.11 -15.42 -19.76
N TYR A 116 2.20 -14.46 -18.85
CA TYR A 116 3.03 -14.51 -17.66
C TYR A 116 2.14 -14.38 -16.42
N GLY A 117 2.40 -15.17 -15.39
CA GLY A 117 1.86 -14.94 -14.05
C GLY A 117 2.87 -14.15 -13.23
N ALA A 118 2.60 -12.88 -12.96
CA ALA A 118 3.45 -12.04 -12.13
C ALA A 118 2.96 -12.06 -10.68
N VAL A 119 3.80 -12.56 -9.78
CA VAL A 119 3.54 -12.49 -8.33
C VAL A 119 3.84 -11.08 -7.86
N VAL A 120 2.83 -10.38 -7.36
CA VAL A 120 2.90 -8.98 -6.93
C VAL A 120 2.02 -8.72 -5.72
N SER A 121 2.34 -7.69 -4.93
CA SER A 121 1.48 -7.26 -3.84
C SER A 121 0.27 -6.48 -4.37
N ARG A 122 -0.96 -6.82 -3.96
CA ARG A 122 -2.17 -6.01 -4.27
C ARG A 122 -2.09 -4.57 -3.76
N LEU A 123 -1.23 -4.31 -2.77
CA LEU A 123 -0.96 -2.98 -2.22
C LEU A 123 0.07 -2.18 -3.03
N GLY A 124 0.71 -2.81 -4.02
CA GLY A 124 1.70 -2.19 -4.89
C GLY A 124 1.09 -1.41 -6.07
N ASP A 125 1.96 -1.01 -6.98
CA ASP A 125 1.65 -0.20 -8.15
C ASP A 125 2.00 -0.91 -9.48
N ILE A 126 1.61 -0.30 -10.59
CA ILE A 126 1.87 -0.83 -11.94
C ILE A 126 3.37 -0.84 -12.24
N ALA A 127 4.16 0.07 -11.68
CA ALA A 127 5.62 0.06 -11.82
C ALA A 127 6.24 -1.23 -11.28
N GLU A 128 5.77 -1.71 -10.11
CA GLU A 128 6.18 -2.99 -9.55
C GLU A 128 5.83 -4.15 -10.49
N LEU A 129 4.61 -4.17 -11.03
CA LEU A 129 4.17 -5.20 -11.99
C LEU A 129 5.03 -5.18 -13.27
N LYS A 130 5.33 -4.01 -13.83
CA LYS A 130 6.25 -3.87 -14.97
C LYS A 130 7.65 -4.37 -14.64
N ARG A 131 8.14 -4.14 -13.42
CA ARG A 131 9.45 -4.64 -12.95
C ARG A 131 9.48 -6.17 -12.87
N VAL A 132 8.46 -6.79 -12.28
CA VAL A 132 8.35 -8.25 -12.20
C VAL A 132 8.22 -8.86 -13.60
N LEU A 133 7.32 -8.32 -14.43
CA LEU A 133 7.13 -8.76 -15.81
C LEU A 133 8.39 -8.58 -16.66
N GLY A 134 9.12 -7.48 -16.46
CA GLY A 134 10.39 -7.22 -17.11
C GLY A 134 11.46 -8.27 -16.81
N LYS A 135 11.58 -8.69 -15.54
CA LYS A 135 12.46 -9.78 -15.12
C LYS A 135 12.07 -11.12 -15.76
N LEU A 136 10.77 -11.45 -15.79
CA LEU A 136 10.28 -12.71 -16.36
C LEU A 136 10.44 -12.77 -17.89
N SER A 137 10.26 -11.63 -18.57
CA SER A 137 10.26 -11.56 -20.03
C SER A 137 11.61 -11.16 -20.65
N GLY A 138 12.57 -10.71 -19.84
CA GLY A 138 13.84 -10.14 -20.30
C GLY A 138 13.69 -8.77 -20.97
N LEU A 139 12.67 -7.99 -20.60
CA LEU A 139 12.42 -6.64 -21.11
C LEU A 139 12.64 -5.60 -20.01
N SER A 140 13.09 -4.41 -20.39
CA SER A 140 13.12 -3.28 -19.48
C SER A 140 11.69 -2.82 -19.14
N PRO A 141 11.37 -2.50 -17.87
CA PRO A 141 10.06 -2.01 -17.44
C PRO A 141 9.58 -0.80 -18.25
N ASN A 142 10.51 0.11 -18.59
CA ASN A 142 10.23 1.33 -19.36
C ASN A 142 9.84 1.07 -20.82
N ARG A 143 9.98 -0.18 -21.28
CA ARG A 143 9.56 -0.63 -22.61
C ARG A 143 8.23 -1.36 -22.57
N LEU A 144 7.56 -1.41 -21.43
CA LEU A 144 6.29 -2.09 -21.25
C LEU A 144 5.18 -1.06 -20.99
N THR A 145 4.09 -1.20 -21.73
CA THR A 145 2.85 -0.48 -21.46
C THR A 145 1.74 -1.47 -21.23
N LEU A 146 1.12 -1.39 -20.06
CA LEU A 146 0.02 -2.25 -19.67
C LEU A 146 -1.29 -1.60 -20.04
N THR A 147 -2.20 -2.41 -20.57
CA THR A 147 -3.55 -1.99 -20.92
C THR A 147 -4.55 -3.04 -20.46
N ASP A 148 -5.71 -2.59 -20.04
CA ASP A 148 -6.90 -3.41 -19.90
C ASP A 148 -7.64 -3.47 -21.24
N VAL A 149 -7.96 -4.67 -21.70
CA VAL A 149 -8.63 -4.93 -22.97
C VAL A 149 -10.00 -5.55 -22.71
N TYR A 150 -11.06 -4.79 -23.01
CA TYR A 150 -12.43 -5.26 -22.86
C TYR A 150 -13.14 -5.29 -24.23
N ARG A 151 -13.83 -6.39 -24.55
CA ARG A 151 -14.55 -6.60 -25.83
C ARG A 151 -13.72 -6.20 -27.07
N HIS A 152 -12.46 -6.64 -27.13
CA HIS A 152 -11.52 -6.36 -28.22
C HIS A 152 -11.16 -4.88 -28.41
N ARG A 153 -11.35 -4.03 -27.40
CA ARG A 153 -10.96 -2.62 -27.41
C ARG A 153 -10.05 -2.29 -26.22
N PHE A 154 -9.14 -1.36 -26.42
CA PHE A 154 -8.39 -0.75 -25.32
C PHE A 154 -9.38 0.00 -24.43
N HIS A 155 -9.62 -0.55 -23.24
CA HIS A 155 -10.49 0.07 -22.26
C HIS A 155 -9.70 1.10 -21.44
N ARG A 156 -8.47 0.74 -21.03
CA ARG A 156 -7.60 1.62 -20.25
C ARG A 156 -6.12 1.35 -20.53
N VAL A 157 -5.32 2.40 -20.44
CA VAL A 157 -3.85 2.32 -20.37
C VAL A 157 -3.44 2.68 -18.94
N PHE A 158 -2.63 1.85 -18.31
CA PHE A 158 -2.18 2.06 -16.93
C PHE A 158 -0.92 2.91 -16.87
N GLU A 159 -0.89 3.84 -15.92
CA GLU A 159 0.29 4.62 -15.57
C GLU A 159 1.08 3.95 -14.45
N ASP A 160 2.36 4.31 -14.28
CA ASP A 160 3.25 3.61 -13.33
C ASP A 160 2.80 3.74 -11.87
N GLN A 161 2.20 4.88 -11.53
CA GLN A 161 1.67 5.20 -10.21
C GLN A 161 0.26 4.65 -9.95
N ASP A 162 -0.38 4.03 -10.95
CA ASP A 162 -1.71 3.44 -10.75
C ASP A 162 -1.60 2.26 -9.76
N PRO A 163 -2.49 2.18 -8.75
CA PRO A 163 -2.47 1.08 -7.79
C PRO A 163 -2.99 -0.22 -8.42
N LEU A 164 -2.32 -1.33 -8.11
CA LEU A 164 -2.70 -2.67 -8.61
C LEU A 164 -4.09 -3.11 -8.15
N ALA A 165 -4.59 -2.54 -7.05
CA ALA A 165 -5.95 -2.76 -6.56
C ALA A 165 -7.03 -2.44 -7.61
N GLN A 166 -6.74 -1.57 -8.60
CA GLN A 166 -7.67 -1.22 -9.67
C GLN A 166 -7.87 -2.34 -10.70
N ILE A 167 -6.92 -3.26 -10.82
CA ILE A 167 -7.07 -4.44 -11.68
C ILE A 167 -8.05 -5.41 -11.02
N ARG A 168 -9.12 -5.75 -11.72
CA ARG A 168 -10.14 -6.72 -11.27
C ARG A 168 -9.76 -8.14 -11.69
N ALA A 169 -10.44 -9.12 -11.11
CA ALA A 169 -10.17 -10.52 -11.41
C ALA A 169 -10.59 -10.93 -12.84
N ASP A 170 -11.52 -10.20 -13.44
CA ASP A 170 -12.05 -10.41 -14.79
C ASP A 170 -11.39 -9.54 -15.87
N ASP A 171 -10.48 -8.63 -15.47
CA ASP A 171 -9.77 -7.77 -16.41
C ASP A 171 -8.77 -8.58 -17.25
N VAL A 172 -8.71 -8.26 -18.55
CA VAL A 172 -7.76 -8.91 -19.47
C VAL A 172 -6.58 -7.97 -19.67
N ILE A 173 -5.51 -8.21 -18.91
CA ILE A 173 -4.32 -7.36 -18.94
C ILE A 173 -3.37 -7.78 -20.05
N VAL A 174 -3.05 -6.82 -20.92
CA VAL A 174 -2.12 -6.99 -22.04
C VAL A 174 -0.98 -6.00 -21.91
N ALA A 175 0.26 -6.48 -22.00
CA ALA A 175 1.45 -5.66 -22.04
C ALA A 175 2.00 -5.58 -23.47
N TYR A 176 2.30 -4.38 -23.94
CA TYR A 176 2.88 -4.14 -25.26
C TYR A 176 4.33 -3.68 -25.14
N GLU A 177 5.24 -4.29 -25.91
CA GLU A 177 6.63 -3.86 -25.98
C GLU A 177 6.78 -2.61 -26.87
N GLN A 178 7.27 -1.52 -26.29
CA GLN A 178 7.52 -0.25 -26.98
C GLN A 178 8.97 -0.10 -27.45
N THR A 179 9.16 0.75 -28.46
CA THR A 179 10.50 1.09 -29.00
C THR A 179 11.09 2.34 -28.37
N ARG A 180 10.23 3.22 -27.85
CA ARG A 180 10.57 4.50 -27.19
C ARG A 180 9.57 4.69 -26.05
N HIS A 181 10.00 5.35 -24.98
CA HIS A 181 9.14 5.73 -23.87
C HIS A 181 8.11 6.75 -24.36
N LEU A 182 6.84 6.37 -24.42
CA LEU A 182 5.75 7.33 -24.62
C LEU A 182 5.43 7.94 -23.26
N SER A 183 5.84 9.19 -23.03
CA SER A 183 5.17 10.02 -22.03
C SER A 183 3.73 10.20 -22.48
N THR A 184 2.76 9.74 -21.69
CA THR A 184 1.34 9.86 -21.97
C THR A 184 0.98 11.33 -22.22
N ALA A 185 0.56 11.65 -23.45
CA ALA A 185 -0.11 12.92 -23.74
C ALA A 185 -1.59 12.80 -23.32
N PRO A 186 -2.22 13.87 -22.80
CA PRO A 186 -3.62 13.84 -22.40
C PRO A 186 -4.51 13.51 -23.59
N GLN A 187 -5.44 12.57 -23.38
CA GLN A 187 -6.44 12.17 -24.36
C GLN A 187 -7.33 13.39 -24.68
N GLN A 188 -7.20 13.96 -25.87
CA GLN A 188 -8.19 14.89 -26.40
C GLN A 188 -9.44 14.09 -26.78
N GLU A 189 -10.55 14.41 -26.12
CA GLU A 189 -11.89 13.98 -26.51
C GLU A 189 -12.17 14.42 -27.95
N ALA A 190 -12.22 13.44 -28.86
CA ALA A 190 -12.71 13.66 -30.21
C ALA A 190 -14.24 13.82 -30.16
N ALA A 191 -14.71 15.04 -29.93
CA ALA A 191 -16.07 15.43 -30.25
C ALA A 191 -16.22 15.55 -31.78
N HIS A 192 -16.89 14.58 -32.41
CA HIS A 192 -17.41 14.74 -33.76
C HIS A 192 -18.93 14.55 -33.81
N LYS A 193 -19.57 15.72 -33.69
CA LYS A 193 -20.83 16.25 -34.25
C LYS A 193 -21.80 15.27 -34.95
N GLY A 194 -23.07 15.41 -34.56
CA GLY A 194 -24.23 15.09 -35.40
C GLY A 194 -25.23 16.24 -35.38
N SER A 195 -24.99 17.28 -36.18
CA SER A 195 -25.97 18.29 -36.55
C SER A 195 -26.90 17.71 -37.61
N ARG A 196 -28.17 17.49 -37.27
CA ARG A 196 -29.25 17.27 -38.24
C ARG A 196 -29.97 18.60 -38.47
N GLN A 197 -29.92 19.04 -39.73
CA GLN A 197 -30.77 20.07 -40.28
C GLN A 197 -32.11 19.41 -40.59
N ASP A 198 -33.20 19.88 -39.99
CA ASP A 198 -34.55 19.57 -40.45
C ASP A 198 -34.87 20.49 -41.64
N GLY A 199 -34.94 19.90 -42.83
CA GLY A 199 -35.60 20.49 -43.99
C GLY A 199 -37.09 20.17 -43.93
N GLN A 200 -37.92 21.19 -43.88
CA GLN A 200 -39.36 21.08 -44.10
C GLN A 200 -39.61 21.05 -45.62
N GLU A 201 -40.13 19.93 -46.11
CA GLU A 201 -40.86 19.86 -47.38
C GLU A 201 -42.36 19.85 -47.06
N GLU A 202 -43.06 20.76 -47.73
CA GLU A 202 -44.52 20.86 -47.79
C GLU A 202 -45.12 19.64 -48.49
N ASP A 203 -46.23 19.10 -47.99
CA ASP A 203 -47.25 18.56 -48.88
C ASP A 203 -48.65 18.88 -48.35
N SER A 204 -49.52 19.07 -49.31
CA SER A 204 -50.78 19.78 -49.38
C SER A 204 -52.00 18.85 -49.38
N GLY A 205 -53.13 19.37 -48.88
CA GLY A 205 -54.50 18.87 -49.16
C GLY A 205 -54.95 17.67 -48.33
N THR A 206 -56.22 17.50 -47.92
CA THR A 206 -57.50 18.15 -48.23
C THR A 206 -58.55 17.61 -47.25
N ASP A 207 -59.48 18.49 -46.87
CA ASP A 207 -60.92 18.31 -46.59
C ASP A 207 -61.54 17.13 -45.81
N PHE A 208 -62.50 17.56 -44.96
CA PHE A 208 -63.56 16.90 -44.16
C PHE A 208 -63.21 16.35 -42.78
#